data_AF-A0A1T4YPX6-F1
#
_entry.id   AF-A0A1T4YPX6-F1
#
_cell.length_a   1.000
_cell.length_b   1.000
_cell.length_c   1.000
_cell.angle_alpha   90.00
_cell.angle_beta   90.00
_cell.angle_gamma   90.00
#
_symmetry.space_group_name_H-M   'P 1'
#
loop_
_entity.id
_entity.type
_entity.pdbx_description
1 polymer ?
#
loop_
_entity_poly.entity_id
_entity_poly.type
_entity_poly.pdbx_seq_one_letter_code
_entity_poly.pdbx_strand_id
1 'polypeptide(L)'
;MKKGKIFVVGFGPGATEHITGRALEALQESNYIIGYKTYVELIKHLVTAKSIVSTGMTEEVSRAQDAVKKAETGGIVSVISSGDSGAYGMAGLVYEVLIEKGWTEAEGIEVEIVPGISAINSCASLLGAPVMHDACTISLSDHLTPWTVIEKRIEAAGMADFVVALYNPKSGRRTRQIVEAQRILLKYRSPDTPVGLVKSAYRENQHIVLTTLAEMLEHDIGMLTTVIIGNSSTFFYDNKIITPRGYQRKYTLGEGKQSLKPHQRLKKEAEPWALDQETGEAQSGHEEIISKKPEDTPMPKQAEVERSEPAPEQKVQSLDMALKALSMVTKEEVENPFLVRQPIEDIFEFSVSPGVANKLITAEQMRVLAEVVGEKGTLEYTPNHHFVVKVTTDDPEAIVEKLEHINLTVMPAGEVLKVKACDFCYGEKADSIPYAEEIAAKFEGMKLPKQLHVGFNGCGMACYRPVFDDIGIVYRKKKFDLFIGAKPVGRTAHAAQPVAEGIEPEDLIPLVTKIIEEYEQNAHPNERFFKYFKRVKKVLNYDYYDMSCKIEVEPAPCGD
;
A
#
# COMPACT_ATOMS: atom_id res chain seq x y z
N MET A 1 13.22 -25.59 -43.29
CA MET A 1 11.79 -25.89 -43.04
C MET A 1 11.13 -24.62 -42.54
N LYS A 2 9.87 -24.34 -42.92
CA LYS A 2 9.14 -23.18 -42.40
C LYS A 2 8.93 -23.43 -40.89
N LYS A 3 9.43 -22.55 -40.03
CA LYS A 3 9.22 -22.66 -38.57
C LYS A 3 7.71 -22.57 -38.29
N GLY A 4 7.20 -23.42 -37.39
CA GLY A 4 5.79 -23.37 -36.98
C GLY A 4 5.52 -22.23 -36.00
N LYS A 5 4.24 -22.03 -35.68
CA LYS A 5 3.75 -20.92 -34.85
C LYS A 5 2.63 -21.38 -33.93
N ILE A 6 2.62 -20.89 -32.70
CA ILE A 6 1.52 -21.05 -31.75
C ILE A 6 0.86 -19.69 -31.51
N PHE A 7 -0.43 -19.61 -31.78
CA PHE A 7 -1.31 -18.59 -31.25
C PHE A 7 -1.96 -19.10 -29.98
N VAL A 8 -1.82 -18.39 -28.87
CA VAL A 8 -2.65 -18.64 -27.68
C VAL A 8 -3.75 -17.59 -27.69
N VAL A 9 -4.98 -18.02 -27.99
CA VAL A 9 -6.06 -17.12 -28.39
C VAL A 9 -7.14 -17.07 -27.31
N GLY A 10 -7.30 -15.89 -26.70
CA GLY A 10 -8.51 -15.54 -25.96
C GLY A 10 -9.61 -15.11 -26.93
N PHE A 11 -10.71 -15.88 -27.05
CA PHE A 11 -11.82 -15.53 -27.95
C PHE A 11 -12.93 -14.73 -27.24
N GLY A 12 -12.73 -14.28 -26.00
CA GLY A 12 -13.74 -13.51 -25.28
C GLY A 12 -14.92 -14.37 -24.78
N PRO A 13 -16.11 -13.77 -24.53
CA PRO A 13 -17.20 -14.45 -23.84
C PRO A 13 -17.87 -15.55 -24.68
N GLY A 14 -17.69 -15.59 -25.99
CA GLY A 14 -18.21 -16.65 -26.87
C GLY A 14 -19.25 -16.19 -27.89
N ALA A 15 -19.80 -14.98 -27.77
CA ALA A 15 -20.50 -14.33 -28.88
C ALA A 15 -19.52 -13.83 -29.93
N THR A 16 -19.88 -13.99 -31.21
CA THR A 16 -19.03 -13.60 -32.35
C THR A 16 -18.71 -12.10 -32.36
N GLU A 17 -19.66 -11.25 -31.94
CA GLU A 17 -19.51 -9.78 -31.86
C GLU A 17 -18.46 -9.32 -30.85
N HIS A 18 -18.10 -10.18 -29.90
CA HIS A 18 -17.14 -9.89 -28.82
C HIS A 18 -15.78 -10.57 -29.02
N ILE A 19 -15.55 -11.17 -30.20
CA ILE A 19 -14.25 -11.68 -30.59
C ILE A 19 -13.45 -10.53 -31.21
N THR A 20 -12.20 -10.37 -30.79
CA THR A 20 -11.31 -9.33 -31.35
C THR A 20 -10.96 -9.67 -32.80
N GLY A 21 -10.72 -8.65 -33.64
CA GLY A 21 -10.30 -8.86 -35.03
C GLY A 21 -9.06 -9.75 -35.14
N ARG A 22 -8.07 -9.53 -34.27
CA ARG A 22 -6.85 -10.34 -34.22
C ARG A 22 -7.11 -11.80 -33.85
N ALA A 23 -8.05 -12.08 -32.94
CA ALA A 23 -8.42 -13.46 -32.60
C ALA A 23 -9.06 -14.18 -33.79
N LEU A 24 -9.91 -13.51 -34.57
CA LEU A 24 -10.48 -14.10 -35.79
C LEU A 24 -9.41 -14.40 -36.83
N GLU A 25 -8.49 -13.46 -37.08
CA GLU A 25 -7.37 -13.65 -38.02
C GLU A 25 -6.49 -14.83 -37.60
N ALA A 26 -6.08 -14.89 -36.33
CA ALA A 26 -5.26 -15.98 -35.81
C ALA A 26 -5.95 -17.36 -35.96
N LEU A 27 -7.26 -17.43 -35.74
CA LEU A 27 -8.04 -18.66 -35.94
C LEU A 27 -8.12 -19.06 -37.43
N GLN A 28 -8.17 -18.10 -38.34
CA GLN A 28 -8.21 -18.34 -39.80
C GLN A 28 -6.83 -18.73 -40.36
N GLU A 29 -5.76 -18.17 -39.82
CA GLU A 29 -4.37 -18.51 -40.18
C GLU A 29 -3.97 -19.93 -39.75
N SER A 30 -4.60 -20.43 -38.68
CA SER A 30 -4.26 -21.70 -38.04
C SER A 30 -4.66 -22.94 -38.84
N ASN A 31 -3.72 -23.88 -38.92
CA ASN A 31 -3.95 -25.21 -39.50
C ASN A 31 -4.60 -26.16 -38.48
N TYR A 32 -4.29 -25.96 -37.21
CA TYR A 32 -4.75 -26.78 -36.09
C TYR A 32 -5.41 -25.89 -35.03
N ILE A 33 -6.54 -26.35 -34.50
CA ILE A 33 -7.20 -25.70 -33.35
C ILE A 33 -7.28 -26.70 -32.21
N ILE A 34 -6.80 -26.29 -31.05
CA ILE A 34 -6.75 -27.12 -29.85
C ILE A 34 -7.47 -26.39 -28.72
N GLY A 35 -8.46 -27.05 -28.13
CA GLY A 35 -9.24 -26.45 -27.06
C GLY A 35 -10.12 -27.44 -26.33
N TYR A 36 -10.75 -26.96 -25.26
CA TYR A 36 -11.80 -27.70 -24.59
C TYR A 36 -13.03 -27.84 -25.51
N LYS A 37 -13.69 -29.00 -25.50
CA LYS A 37 -14.81 -29.34 -26.41
C LYS A 37 -15.87 -28.24 -26.49
N THR A 38 -16.34 -27.73 -25.36
CA THR A 38 -17.37 -26.68 -25.31
C THR A 38 -16.91 -25.38 -25.96
N TYR A 39 -15.61 -25.04 -25.86
CA TYR A 39 -15.06 -23.82 -26.48
C TYR A 39 -14.92 -23.97 -27.99
N VAL A 40 -14.51 -25.16 -28.43
CA VAL A 40 -14.46 -25.52 -29.85
C VAL A 40 -15.84 -25.42 -30.48
N GLU A 41 -16.89 -25.90 -29.79
CA GLU A 41 -18.27 -25.82 -30.27
C GLU A 41 -18.73 -24.36 -30.46
N LEU A 42 -18.34 -23.44 -29.57
CA LEU A 42 -18.70 -22.02 -29.65
C LEU A 42 -18.07 -21.29 -30.83
N ILE A 43 -16.90 -21.71 -31.30
CA ILE A 43 -16.20 -21.04 -32.41
C ILE A 43 -16.23 -21.86 -33.70
N LYS A 44 -16.94 -22.99 -33.72
CA LYS A 44 -16.91 -23.96 -34.83
C LYS A 44 -17.31 -23.34 -36.17
N HIS A 45 -18.22 -22.37 -36.17
CA HIS A 45 -18.66 -21.65 -37.38
C HIS A 45 -17.67 -20.58 -37.87
N LEU A 46 -16.67 -20.22 -37.04
CA LEU A 46 -15.69 -19.17 -37.32
C LEU A 46 -14.37 -19.72 -37.85
N VAL A 47 -14.20 -21.05 -37.82
CA VAL A 47 -12.92 -21.71 -38.07
C VAL A 47 -12.96 -22.50 -39.37
N THR A 48 -11.89 -22.38 -40.15
CA THR A 48 -11.66 -23.15 -41.39
C THR A 48 -10.52 -24.17 -41.24
N ALA A 49 -10.13 -24.47 -40.00
CA ALA A 49 -8.95 -25.26 -39.69
C ALA A 49 -9.03 -26.71 -40.22
N LYS A 50 -7.87 -27.24 -40.61
CA LYS A 50 -7.75 -28.60 -41.18
C LYS A 50 -7.98 -29.70 -40.15
N SER A 51 -7.69 -29.42 -38.88
CA SER A 51 -7.85 -30.36 -37.79
C SER A 51 -8.20 -29.63 -36.50
N ILE A 52 -9.20 -30.16 -35.80
CA ILE A 52 -9.69 -29.65 -34.53
C ILE A 52 -9.49 -30.76 -33.50
N VAL A 53 -8.65 -30.51 -32.50
CA VAL A 53 -8.36 -31.42 -31.40
C VAL A 53 -9.12 -30.93 -30.16
N SER A 54 -10.13 -31.69 -29.75
CA SER A 54 -10.92 -31.41 -28.55
C SER A 54 -10.63 -32.44 -27.47
N THR A 55 -10.14 -32.00 -26.31
CA THR A 55 -9.86 -32.85 -25.14
C THR A 55 -10.80 -32.55 -23.97
N GLY A 56 -10.80 -33.44 -22.96
CA GLY A 56 -11.60 -33.30 -21.74
C GLY A 56 -11.11 -32.18 -20.81
N MET A 57 -11.88 -31.85 -19.77
CA MET A 57 -11.55 -30.70 -18.90
C MET A 57 -10.23 -30.88 -18.11
N THR A 58 -9.88 -32.09 -17.71
CA THR A 58 -8.68 -32.43 -16.90
C THR A 58 -7.39 -32.63 -17.69
N GLU A 59 -7.40 -32.34 -18.99
CA GLU A 59 -6.33 -32.69 -19.92
C GLU A 59 -5.57 -31.45 -20.43
N GLU A 60 -5.47 -30.39 -19.61
CA GLU A 60 -4.80 -29.12 -19.95
C GLU A 60 -3.35 -29.32 -20.39
N VAL A 61 -2.57 -30.12 -19.65
CA VAL A 61 -1.16 -30.39 -19.97
C VAL A 61 -1.05 -31.08 -21.34
N SER A 62 -1.93 -32.03 -21.64
CA SER A 62 -1.93 -32.72 -22.94
C SER A 62 -2.23 -31.76 -24.10
N ARG A 63 -3.10 -30.76 -23.90
CA ARG A 63 -3.41 -29.74 -24.91
C ARG A 63 -2.16 -28.92 -25.23
N ALA A 64 -1.46 -28.45 -24.21
CA ALA A 64 -0.24 -27.68 -24.38
C ALA A 64 0.86 -28.51 -25.06
N GLN A 65 1.08 -29.75 -24.61
CA GLN A 65 2.06 -30.66 -25.22
C GLN A 65 1.75 -30.97 -26.70
N ASP A 66 0.49 -31.23 -27.04
CA ASP A 66 0.08 -31.50 -28.41
C ASP A 66 0.21 -30.26 -29.31
N ALA A 67 -0.08 -29.07 -28.78
CA ALA A 67 0.12 -27.80 -29.48
C ALA A 67 1.58 -27.58 -29.84
N VAL A 68 2.48 -27.76 -28.87
CA VAL A 68 3.92 -27.61 -29.06
C VAL A 68 4.42 -28.63 -30.08
N LYS A 69 4.03 -29.91 -29.96
CA LYS A 69 4.43 -30.96 -30.90
C LYS A 69 4.01 -30.64 -32.34
N LYS A 70 2.79 -30.14 -32.55
CA LYS A 70 2.29 -29.77 -33.88
C LYS A 70 3.02 -28.55 -34.44
N ALA A 71 3.33 -27.57 -33.62
CA ALA A 71 4.10 -26.40 -34.03
C ALA A 71 5.55 -26.75 -34.37
N GLU A 72 6.20 -27.64 -33.62
CA GLU A 72 7.55 -28.15 -33.92
C GLU A 72 7.62 -28.84 -35.30
N THR A 73 6.52 -29.46 -35.75
CA THR A 73 6.43 -30.04 -37.10
C THR A 73 6.17 -29.02 -38.22
N GLY A 74 6.19 -27.72 -37.91
CA GLY A 74 5.96 -26.63 -38.86
C GLY A 74 4.49 -26.20 -39.00
N GLY A 75 3.60 -26.69 -38.12
CA GLY A 75 2.19 -26.30 -38.11
C GLY A 75 1.95 -24.92 -37.51
N ILE A 76 0.90 -24.25 -37.98
CA ILE A 76 0.32 -23.07 -37.32
C ILE A 76 -0.82 -23.54 -36.42
N VAL A 77 -0.73 -23.31 -35.12
CA VAL A 77 -1.62 -23.89 -34.10
C VAL A 77 -2.27 -22.79 -33.28
N SER A 78 -3.59 -22.79 -33.16
CA SER A 78 -4.32 -21.97 -32.19
C SER A 78 -4.71 -22.80 -30.97
N VAL A 79 -4.20 -22.42 -29.81
CA VAL A 79 -4.65 -22.92 -28.51
C VAL A 79 -5.67 -21.94 -27.94
N ILE A 80 -6.94 -22.35 -27.90
CA ILE A 80 -8.05 -21.43 -27.60
C ILE A 80 -8.41 -21.44 -26.10
N SER A 81 -8.75 -20.27 -25.58
CA SER A 81 -9.27 -20.05 -24.23
C SER A 81 -10.50 -19.15 -24.29
N SER A 82 -11.54 -19.48 -23.51
CA SER A 82 -12.67 -18.57 -23.30
C SER A 82 -12.21 -17.37 -22.48
N GLY A 83 -12.73 -16.19 -22.78
CA GLY A 83 -12.27 -14.95 -22.16
C GLY A 83 -10.90 -14.55 -22.71
N ASP A 84 -9.97 -14.30 -21.79
CA ASP A 84 -8.57 -14.02 -22.13
C ASP A 84 -7.69 -15.26 -21.86
N SER A 85 -6.69 -15.51 -22.71
CA SER A 85 -5.81 -16.68 -22.53
C SER A 85 -4.83 -16.56 -21.36
N GLY A 86 -4.55 -15.34 -20.89
CA GLY A 86 -3.70 -15.08 -19.72
C GLY A 86 -4.48 -15.12 -18.40
N ALA A 87 -5.80 -14.94 -18.42
CA ALA A 87 -6.63 -14.96 -17.22
C ALA A 87 -7.21 -16.36 -16.95
N TYR A 88 -6.51 -17.17 -16.15
CA TYR A 88 -6.89 -18.56 -15.85
C TYR A 88 -7.05 -19.45 -17.09
N GLY A 89 -6.34 -19.11 -18.18
CA GLY A 89 -6.37 -19.79 -19.47
C GLY A 89 -5.09 -20.58 -19.77
N MET A 90 -4.86 -20.84 -21.06
CA MET A 90 -3.80 -21.73 -21.52
C MET A 90 -2.42 -21.07 -21.68
N ALA A 91 -2.29 -19.75 -21.61
CA ALA A 91 -1.04 -19.06 -21.93
C ALA A 91 0.12 -19.47 -21.02
N GLY A 92 -0.08 -19.46 -19.70
CA GLY A 92 0.93 -19.88 -18.73
C GLY A 92 1.41 -21.30 -18.98
N LEU A 93 0.47 -22.24 -19.12
CA LEU A 93 0.80 -23.65 -19.33
C LEU A 93 1.51 -23.93 -20.66
N VAL A 94 1.18 -23.20 -21.73
CA VAL A 94 1.91 -23.30 -23.00
C VAL A 94 3.37 -22.87 -22.81
N TYR A 95 3.63 -21.78 -22.10
CA TYR A 95 4.99 -21.35 -21.78
C TYR A 95 5.72 -22.34 -20.88
N GLU A 96 5.09 -22.87 -19.83
CA GLU A 96 5.69 -23.88 -18.95
C GLU A 96 6.17 -25.11 -19.74
N VAL A 97 5.34 -25.65 -20.63
CA VAL A 97 5.71 -26.79 -21.49
C VAL A 97 6.85 -26.45 -22.46
N LEU A 98 6.89 -25.22 -22.98
CA LEU A 98 7.98 -24.76 -23.83
C LEU A 98 9.29 -24.63 -23.06
N ILE A 99 9.25 -24.06 -21.86
CA ILE A 99 10.42 -23.89 -20.98
C ILE A 99 11.01 -25.25 -20.60
N GLU A 100 10.16 -26.23 -20.24
CA GLU A 100 10.63 -27.59 -19.95
C GLU A 100 11.36 -28.25 -21.13
N LYS A 101 11.04 -27.83 -22.37
CA LYS A 101 11.68 -28.29 -23.60
C LYS A 101 12.91 -27.47 -24.01
N GLY A 102 13.34 -26.50 -23.19
CA GLY A 102 14.48 -25.64 -23.49
C GLY A 102 14.20 -24.59 -24.57
N TRP A 103 12.94 -24.21 -24.78
CA TRP A 103 12.57 -23.17 -25.74
C TRP A 103 13.16 -21.81 -25.35
N THR A 104 13.59 -21.05 -26.36
CA THR A 104 13.92 -19.63 -26.27
C THR A 104 13.18 -18.86 -27.35
N GLU A 105 12.87 -17.59 -27.10
CA GLU A 105 12.15 -16.75 -28.08
C GLU A 105 12.95 -16.55 -29.38
N ALA A 106 14.28 -16.50 -29.31
CA ALA A 106 15.14 -16.27 -30.46
C ALA A 106 15.23 -17.48 -31.41
N GLU A 107 15.29 -18.70 -30.84
CA GLU A 107 15.61 -19.90 -31.61
C GLU A 107 14.41 -20.84 -31.79
N GLY A 108 13.45 -20.77 -30.89
CA GLY A 108 12.29 -21.64 -30.81
C GLY A 108 11.19 -21.36 -31.84
N ILE A 109 10.04 -21.97 -31.61
CA ILE A 109 8.80 -21.69 -32.35
C ILE A 109 8.26 -20.30 -31.97
N GLU A 110 7.64 -19.63 -32.93
CA GLU A 110 7.01 -18.34 -32.67
C GLU A 110 5.77 -18.53 -31.80
N VAL A 111 5.63 -17.74 -30.74
CA VAL A 111 4.47 -17.76 -29.83
C VAL A 111 3.87 -16.37 -29.78
N GLU A 112 2.58 -16.27 -30.06
CA GLU A 112 1.83 -15.01 -30.00
C GLU A 112 0.63 -15.17 -29.07
N ILE A 113 0.56 -14.32 -28.04
CA ILE A 113 -0.61 -14.23 -27.16
C ILE A 113 -1.60 -13.26 -27.77
N VAL A 114 -2.80 -13.74 -28.10
CA VAL A 114 -3.86 -12.94 -28.69
C VAL A 114 -4.92 -12.64 -27.64
N PRO A 115 -5.09 -11.37 -27.22
CA PRO A 115 -5.93 -11.03 -26.09
C PRO A 115 -7.42 -11.17 -26.42
N GLY A 116 -8.20 -11.48 -25.39
CA GLY A 116 -9.66 -11.59 -25.44
C GLY A 116 -10.35 -10.84 -24.30
N ILE A 117 -11.65 -10.58 -24.46
CA ILE A 117 -12.44 -9.91 -23.42
C ILE A 117 -12.70 -10.90 -22.27
N SER A 118 -12.03 -10.71 -21.14
CA SER A 118 -12.16 -11.61 -19.99
C SER A 118 -13.55 -11.56 -19.34
N ALA A 119 -13.85 -12.54 -18.48
CA ALA A 119 -15.18 -12.69 -17.88
C ALA A 119 -15.56 -11.50 -17.00
N ILE A 120 -14.60 -10.89 -16.29
CA ILE A 120 -14.83 -9.69 -15.46
C ILE A 120 -15.41 -8.55 -16.29
N ASN A 121 -14.82 -8.21 -17.44
CA ASN A 121 -15.30 -7.13 -18.29
C ASN A 121 -16.61 -7.51 -19.00
N SER A 122 -16.73 -8.76 -19.46
CA SER A 122 -17.93 -9.26 -20.12
C SER A 122 -19.15 -9.26 -19.18
N CYS A 123 -18.96 -9.60 -17.91
CA CYS A 123 -20.03 -9.60 -16.92
C CYS A 123 -20.32 -8.17 -16.43
N ALA A 124 -19.29 -7.34 -16.25
CA ALA A 124 -19.46 -5.96 -15.83
C ALA A 124 -20.30 -5.13 -16.81
N SER A 125 -20.10 -5.30 -18.12
CA SER A 125 -20.88 -4.59 -19.16
C SER A 125 -22.37 -4.92 -19.12
N LEU A 126 -22.73 -6.10 -18.60
CA LEU A 126 -24.12 -6.53 -18.42
C LEU A 126 -24.73 -5.99 -17.11
N LEU A 127 -23.91 -5.70 -16.11
CA LEU A 127 -24.32 -5.23 -14.78
C LEU A 127 -24.37 -3.69 -14.65
N GLY A 128 -23.65 -2.95 -15.49
CA GLY A 128 -23.51 -1.49 -15.40
C GLY A 128 -22.05 -1.07 -15.39
N ALA A 129 -21.59 -0.51 -14.27
CA ALA A 129 -20.20 -0.08 -14.08
C ALA A 129 -19.61 -0.58 -12.75
N PRO A 130 -19.68 -1.88 -12.43
CA PRO A 130 -19.23 -2.38 -11.13
C PRO A 130 -17.71 -2.37 -10.96
N VAL A 131 -16.92 -2.38 -12.04
CA VAL A 131 -15.44 -2.50 -12.03
C VAL A 131 -14.74 -1.20 -12.45
N MET A 132 -15.37 -0.05 -12.20
CA MET A 132 -14.81 1.27 -12.56
C MET A 132 -13.68 1.71 -11.62
N HIS A 133 -13.70 1.24 -10.37
CA HIS A 133 -12.61 1.42 -9.41
C HIS A 133 -11.71 0.18 -9.41
N ASP A 134 -10.66 0.23 -8.60
CA ASP A 134 -9.69 -0.84 -8.46
C ASP A 134 -10.38 -2.17 -8.14
N ALA A 135 -10.01 -3.22 -8.89
CA ALA A 135 -10.65 -4.52 -8.83
C ALA A 135 -9.63 -5.67 -8.78
N CYS A 136 -10.00 -6.76 -8.11
CA CYS A 136 -9.26 -8.02 -8.08
C CYS A 136 -10.04 -9.13 -8.79
N THR A 137 -9.34 -9.97 -9.56
CA THR A 137 -9.87 -11.25 -10.03
C THR A 137 -9.31 -12.37 -9.16
N ILE A 138 -10.17 -13.23 -8.61
CA ILE A 138 -9.76 -14.34 -7.76
C ILE A 138 -10.46 -15.62 -8.23
N SER A 139 -9.69 -16.67 -8.54
CA SER A 139 -10.27 -18.00 -8.79
C SER A 139 -10.49 -18.75 -7.48
N LEU A 140 -11.66 -19.35 -7.31
CA LEU A 140 -11.99 -20.24 -6.20
C LEU A 140 -11.67 -21.72 -6.50
N SER A 141 -10.84 -21.97 -7.51
CA SER A 141 -10.33 -23.31 -7.82
C SER A 141 -9.11 -23.62 -6.95
N ASP A 142 -9.25 -24.57 -6.04
CA ASP A 142 -8.20 -25.07 -5.16
C ASP A 142 -7.48 -26.32 -5.71
N HIS A 143 -7.73 -26.68 -6.98
CA HIS A 143 -7.12 -27.86 -7.60
C HIS A 143 -5.59 -27.79 -7.70
N LEU A 144 -5.04 -26.61 -7.98
CA LEU A 144 -3.61 -26.36 -8.11
C LEU A 144 -3.11 -25.27 -7.15
N THR A 145 -4.00 -24.70 -6.34
CA THR A 145 -3.67 -23.63 -5.40
C THR A 145 -4.23 -23.98 -4.03
N PRO A 146 -3.40 -24.05 -2.97
CA PRO A 146 -3.89 -24.30 -1.62
C PRO A 146 -4.96 -23.29 -1.20
N TRP A 147 -6.04 -23.77 -0.57
CA TRP A 147 -7.14 -22.92 -0.12
C TRP A 147 -6.66 -21.76 0.77
N THR A 148 -5.69 -22.00 1.65
CA THR A 148 -5.13 -20.97 2.55
C THR A 148 -4.54 -19.76 1.79
N VAL A 149 -4.02 -19.96 0.59
CA VAL A 149 -3.54 -18.88 -0.28
C VAL A 149 -4.71 -18.11 -0.91
N ILE A 150 -5.76 -18.83 -1.31
CA ILE A 150 -6.98 -18.21 -1.87
C ILE A 150 -7.69 -17.39 -0.79
N GLU A 151 -7.85 -17.94 0.41
CA GLU A 151 -8.39 -17.25 1.59
C GLU A 151 -7.61 -15.96 1.88
N LYS A 152 -6.28 -16.02 1.93
CA LYS A 152 -5.43 -14.82 2.09
C LYS A 152 -5.69 -13.76 1.01
N ARG A 153 -5.90 -14.17 -0.25
CA ARG A 153 -6.20 -13.23 -1.35
C ARG A 153 -7.57 -12.57 -1.18
N ILE A 154 -8.57 -13.33 -0.75
CA ILE A 154 -9.92 -12.79 -0.53
C ILE A 154 -9.92 -11.85 0.68
N GLU A 155 -9.26 -12.23 1.78
CA GLU A 155 -9.11 -11.39 2.98
C GLU A 155 -8.40 -10.07 2.61
N ALA A 156 -7.29 -10.13 1.86
CA ALA A 156 -6.59 -8.92 1.40
C ALA A 156 -7.44 -8.05 0.47
N ALA A 157 -8.20 -8.64 -0.44
CA ALA A 157 -9.10 -7.88 -1.32
C ALA A 157 -10.27 -7.24 -0.55
N GLY A 158 -10.74 -7.91 0.51
CA GLY A 158 -11.71 -7.38 1.47
C GLY A 158 -11.14 -6.17 2.22
N MET A 159 -10.00 -6.36 2.87
CA MET A 159 -9.29 -5.36 3.68
C MET A 159 -8.94 -4.10 2.89
N ALA A 160 -8.47 -4.24 1.65
CA ALA A 160 -8.09 -3.13 0.79
C ALA A 160 -9.26 -2.57 -0.06
N ASP A 161 -10.51 -2.95 0.25
CA ASP A 161 -11.74 -2.44 -0.38
C ASP A 161 -11.77 -2.52 -1.94
N PHE A 162 -11.21 -3.59 -2.51
CA PHE A 162 -11.24 -3.83 -3.95
C PHE A 162 -12.61 -4.33 -4.42
N VAL A 163 -13.07 -3.95 -5.61
CA VAL A 163 -14.15 -4.73 -6.24
C VAL A 163 -13.64 -6.16 -6.51
N VAL A 164 -14.42 -7.20 -6.17
CA VAL A 164 -13.95 -8.59 -6.29
C VAL A 164 -14.73 -9.33 -7.37
N ALA A 165 -14.02 -9.82 -8.39
CA ALA A 165 -14.58 -10.73 -9.40
C ALA A 165 -14.12 -12.17 -9.12
N LEU A 166 -15.04 -13.03 -8.69
CA LEU A 166 -14.76 -14.44 -8.42
C LEU A 166 -14.93 -15.29 -9.68
N TYR A 167 -13.86 -15.98 -10.04
CA TYR A 167 -13.80 -16.97 -11.12
C TYR A 167 -13.93 -18.38 -10.56
N ASN A 168 -14.46 -19.28 -11.38
CA ASN A 168 -14.69 -20.68 -11.03
C ASN A 168 -15.39 -20.85 -9.66
N PRO A 169 -16.44 -20.07 -9.35
CA PRO A 169 -16.91 -19.88 -7.97
C PRO A 169 -17.45 -21.16 -7.33
N LYS A 170 -18.07 -22.02 -8.13
CA LYS A 170 -18.67 -23.27 -7.65
C LYS A 170 -18.62 -24.35 -8.73
N SER A 171 -18.50 -25.60 -8.33
CA SER A 171 -18.63 -26.78 -9.20
C SER A 171 -19.32 -27.91 -8.44
N GLY A 172 -19.62 -29.03 -9.11
CA GLY A 172 -20.24 -30.18 -8.46
C GLY A 172 -19.45 -30.75 -7.27
N ARG A 173 -18.11 -30.59 -7.25
CA ARG A 173 -17.24 -31.01 -6.14
C ARG A 173 -16.84 -29.87 -5.20
N ARG A 174 -16.79 -28.63 -5.70
CA ARG A 174 -16.37 -27.43 -4.96
C ARG A 174 -17.58 -26.57 -4.65
N THR A 175 -18.20 -26.82 -3.49
CA THR A 175 -19.42 -26.12 -3.05
C THR A 175 -19.20 -25.19 -1.86
N ARG A 176 -18.13 -25.39 -1.08
CA ARG A 176 -17.86 -24.66 0.16
C ARG A 176 -17.08 -23.36 -0.05
N GLN A 177 -16.26 -23.29 -1.10
CA GLN A 177 -15.34 -22.18 -1.36
C GLN A 177 -16.07 -20.85 -1.51
N ILE A 178 -17.20 -20.82 -2.21
CA ILE A 178 -18.01 -19.61 -2.36
C ILE A 178 -18.63 -19.15 -1.02
N VAL A 179 -18.97 -20.09 -0.14
CA VAL A 179 -19.53 -19.80 1.19
C VAL A 179 -18.46 -19.17 2.07
N GLU A 180 -17.26 -19.75 2.07
CA GLU A 180 -16.14 -19.18 2.83
C GLU A 180 -15.72 -17.82 2.27
N ALA A 181 -15.71 -17.64 0.93
CA ALA A 181 -15.42 -16.34 0.31
C ALA A 181 -16.42 -15.26 0.75
N GLN A 182 -17.72 -15.57 0.80
CA GLN A 182 -18.74 -14.68 1.32
C GLN A 182 -18.49 -14.35 2.80
N ARG A 183 -18.24 -15.36 3.63
CA ARG A 183 -17.96 -15.20 5.07
C ARG A 183 -16.77 -14.28 5.34
N ILE A 184 -15.70 -14.43 4.56
CA ILE A 184 -14.49 -13.61 4.63
C ILE A 184 -14.81 -12.16 4.27
N LEU A 185 -15.50 -11.92 3.15
CA LEU A 185 -15.82 -10.56 2.69
C LEU A 185 -16.81 -9.84 3.61
N LEU A 186 -17.73 -10.56 4.26
CA LEU A 186 -18.66 -10.01 5.27
C LEU A 186 -17.96 -9.44 6.50
N LYS A 187 -16.69 -9.77 6.75
CA LYS A 187 -15.92 -9.12 7.82
C LYS A 187 -15.57 -7.67 7.50
N TYR A 188 -15.48 -7.32 6.21
CA TYR A 188 -14.96 -6.04 5.72
C TYR A 188 -16.02 -5.17 5.04
N ARG A 189 -17.20 -5.73 4.73
CA ARG A 189 -18.22 -5.06 3.91
C ARG A 189 -19.59 -5.20 4.53
N SER A 190 -20.45 -4.22 4.24
CA SER A 190 -21.87 -4.29 4.59
C SER A 190 -22.51 -5.55 3.98
N PRO A 191 -23.38 -6.26 4.70
CA PRO A 191 -24.23 -7.31 4.13
C PRO A 191 -25.02 -6.86 2.88
N ASP A 192 -25.38 -5.57 2.80
CA ASP A 192 -26.13 -4.96 1.69
C ASP A 192 -25.27 -4.64 0.46
N THR A 193 -23.97 -4.93 0.51
CA THR A 193 -23.04 -4.62 -0.59
C THR A 193 -23.54 -5.25 -1.90
N PRO A 194 -23.67 -4.48 -3.00
CA PRO A 194 -24.16 -5.00 -4.27
C PRO A 194 -23.32 -6.15 -4.84
N VAL A 195 -24.00 -7.22 -5.26
CA VAL A 195 -23.43 -8.39 -5.92
C VAL A 195 -24.15 -8.68 -7.23
N GLY A 196 -23.39 -8.90 -8.30
CA GLY A 196 -23.89 -9.36 -9.59
C GLY A 196 -23.46 -10.79 -9.86
N LEU A 197 -24.41 -11.68 -10.14
CA LEU A 197 -24.17 -13.05 -10.59
C LEU A 197 -24.50 -13.13 -12.07
N VAL A 198 -23.49 -13.37 -12.91
CA VAL A 198 -23.69 -13.46 -14.36
C VAL A 198 -23.28 -14.84 -14.83
N LYS A 199 -24.27 -15.61 -15.28
CA LYS A 199 -24.11 -16.95 -15.85
C LYS A 199 -24.10 -16.87 -17.37
N SER A 200 -23.12 -17.51 -17.99
CA SER A 200 -23.02 -17.63 -19.46
C SER A 200 -23.14 -16.30 -20.21
N ALA A 201 -22.40 -15.26 -19.77
CA ALA A 201 -22.40 -13.94 -20.40
C ALA A 201 -22.23 -14.04 -21.93
N TYR A 202 -23.11 -13.37 -22.67
CA TYR A 202 -23.19 -13.34 -24.13
C TYR A 202 -23.32 -14.71 -24.81
N ARG A 203 -23.93 -15.69 -24.14
CA ARG A 203 -24.30 -16.99 -24.71
C ARG A 203 -25.80 -17.22 -24.58
N GLU A 204 -26.30 -18.26 -25.24
CA GLU A 204 -27.74 -18.60 -25.29
C GLU A 204 -28.39 -18.69 -23.90
N ASN A 205 -27.69 -19.27 -22.92
CA ASN A 205 -28.19 -19.43 -21.53
C ASN A 205 -27.73 -18.30 -20.59
N GLN A 206 -27.65 -17.06 -21.09
CA GLN A 206 -27.29 -15.91 -20.28
C GLN A 206 -28.34 -15.68 -19.19
N HIS A 207 -27.89 -15.55 -17.94
CA HIS A 207 -28.75 -15.23 -16.82
C HIS A 207 -28.04 -14.29 -15.85
N ILE A 208 -28.71 -13.20 -15.47
CA ILE A 208 -28.16 -12.13 -14.65
C ILE A 208 -29.00 -12.00 -13.39
N VAL A 209 -28.36 -12.02 -12.23
CA VAL A 209 -29.00 -11.77 -10.93
C VAL A 209 -28.29 -10.61 -10.26
N LEU A 210 -29.07 -9.65 -9.79
CA LEU A 210 -28.63 -8.60 -8.88
C LEU A 210 -29.10 -8.98 -7.48
N THR A 211 -28.18 -9.03 -6.54
CA THR A 211 -28.40 -9.50 -5.17
C THR A 211 -27.41 -8.82 -4.23
N THR A 212 -27.45 -9.11 -2.95
CA THR A 212 -26.55 -8.53 -1.95
C THR A 212 -25.48 -9.53 -1.54
N LEU A 213 -24.44 -9.06 -0.83
CA LEU A 213 -23.41 -9.93 -0.28
C LEU A 213 -24.01 -10.92 0.73
N ALA A 214 -25.08 -10.56 1.45
CA ALA A 214 -25.80 -11.45 2.34
C ALA A 214 -26.55 -12.57 1.59
N GLU A 215 -27.25 -12.21 0.52
CA GLU A 215 -28.24 -13.08 -0.16
C GLU A 215 -27.65 -13.84 -1.36
N MET A 216 -26.41 -13.55 -1.78
CA MET A 216 -25.84 -14.13 -3.01
C MET A 216 -25.84 -15.67 -3.05
N LEU A 217 -25.80 -16.34 -1.90
CA LEU A 217 -25.81 -17.81 -1.83
C LEU A 217 -27.19 -18.45 -2.01
N GLU A 218 -28.26 -17.66 -1.99
CA GLU A 218 -29.63 -18.13 -2.23
C GLU A 218 -29.92 -18.37 -3.71
N HIS A 219 -29.00 -17.94 -4.59
CA HIS A 219 -29.14 -18.04 -6.04
C HIS A 219 -28.24 -19.15 -6.64
N ASP A 220 -28.59 -19.60 -7.85
CA ASP A 220 -27.80 -20.59 -8.58
C ASP A 220 -26.43 -20.03 -9.01
N ILE A 221 -25.37 -20.53 -8.38
CA ILE A 221 -23.97 -20.25 -8.74
C ILE A 221 -23.36 -21.55 -9.27
N GLY A 222 -22.93 -21.53 -10.53
CA GLY A 222 -22.30 -22.67 -11.19
C GLY A 222 -20.91 -22.37 -11.73
N MET A 223 -20.37 -23.33 -12.49
CA MET A 223 -19.04 -23.20 -13.11
C MET A 223 -18.99 -22.11 -14.20
N LEU A 224 -20.14 -21.83 -14.84
CA LEU A 224 -20.29 -20.81 -15.89
C LEU A 224 -20.72 -19.45 -15.33
N THR A 225 -20.73 -19.29 -14.00
CA THR A 225 -21.09 -18.04 -13.34
C THR A 225 -19.84 -17.28 -12.95
N THR A 226 -19.82 -15.98 -13.19
CA THR A 226 -18.89 -15.03 -12.58
C THR A 226 -19.65 -14.20 -11.55
N VAL A 227 -19.06 -14.07 -10.36
CA VAL A 227 -19.63 -13.25 -9.27
C VAL A 227 -18.83 -11.96 -9.19
N ILE A 228 -19.49 -10.81 -9.27
CA ILE A 228 -18.88 -9.50 -9.08
C ILE A 228 -19.44 -8.89 -7.81
N ILE A 229 -18.58 -8.66 -6.82
CA ILE A 229 -18.90 -8.12 -5.50
C ILE A 229 -18.37 -6.70 -5.44
N GLY A 230 -19.27 -5.73 -5.27
CA GLY A 230 -18.96 -4.32 -5.11
C GLY A 230 -18.09 -4.04 -3.89
N ASN A 231 -17.46 -2.86 -3.86
CA ASN A 231 -16.73 -2.36 -2.69
C ASN A 231 -17.62 -1.46 -1.82
N SER A 232 -17.06 -0.82 -0.80
CA SER A 232 -17.79 0.04 0.15
C SER A 232 -18.54 1.21 -0.51
N SER A 233 -18.10 1.64 -1.70
CA SER A 233 -18.70 2.75 -2.45
C SER A 233 -19.71 2.30 -3.52
N THR A 234 -19.82 0.99 -3.75
CA THR A 234 -20.71 0.45 -4.79
C THR A 234 -22.17 0.52 -4.35
N PHE A 235 -23.05 0.97 -5.24
CA PHE A 235 -24.48 1.07 -4.98
C PHE A 235 -25.33 0.58 -6.17
N PHE A 236 -26.62 0.35 -5.90
CA PHE A 236 -27.63 0.06 -6.93
C PHE A 236 -28.28 1.33 -7.46
N TYR A 237 -28.48 1.39 -8.77
CA TYR A 237 -29.31 2.41 -9.40
C TYR A 237 -29.96 1.86 -10.68
N ASP A 238 -31.28 1.92 -10.76
CA ASP A 238 -32.06 1.50 -11.95
C ASP A 238 -31.62 0.13 -12.53
N ASN A 239 -31.61 -0.91 -11.69
CA ASN A 239 -31.14 -2.25 -12.05
C ASN A 239 -29.70 -2.29 -12.60
N LYS A 240 -28.84 -1.37 -12.14
CA LYS A 240 -27.41 -1.36 -12.39
C LYS A 240 -26.62 -1.41 -11.09
N ILE A 241 -25.44 -2.02 -11.17
CA ILE A 241 -24.40 -1.92 -10.14
C ILE A 241 -23.41 -0.87 -10.60
N ILE A 242 -23.20 0.16 -9.77
CA ILE A 242 -22.33 1.29 -10.08
C ILE A 242 -21.30 1.42 -8.97
N THR A 243 -20.02 1.36 -9.34
CA THR A 243 -18.92 1.74 -8.46
C THR A 243 -18.42 3.11 -8.91
N PRO A 244 -18.52 4.16 -8.10
CA PRO A 244 -18.09 5.50 -8.50
C PRO A 244 -16.57 5.58 -8.61
N ARG A 245 -16.06 6.30 -9.63
CA ARG A 245 -14.63 6.63 -9.73
C ARG A 245 -14.18 7.72 -8.75
N GLY A 246 -15.10 8.38 -8.06
CA GLY A 246 -14.83 9.50 -7.17
C GLY A 246 -14.91 10.89 -7.81
N TYR A 247 -15.46 11.02 -9.04
CA TYR A 247 -15.65 12.33 -9.67
C TYR A 247 -16.45 13.31 -8.79
N GLN A 248 -17.44 12.83 -8.04
CA GLN A 248 -18.25 13.66 -7.16
C GLN A 248 -17.44 14.42 -6.10
N ARG A 249 -16.21 13.99 -5.79
CA ARG A 249 -15.28 14.72 -4.90
C ARG A 249 -14.83 16.07 -5.47
N LYS A 250 -14.90 16.26 -6.80
CA LYS A 250 -14.46 17.49 -7.50
C LYS A 250 -15.51 18.10 -8.42
N TYR A 251 -16.52 17.33 -8.80
CA TYR A 251 -17.47 17.68 -9.86
C TYR A 251 -18.91 17.59 -9.36
N THR A 252 -19.71 18.60 -9.68
CA THR A 252 -21.17 18.53 -9.56
C THR A 252 -21.73 18.00 -10.87
N LEU A 253 -22.02 16.70 -10.93
CA LEU A 253 -22.34 15.99 -12.19
C LEU A 253 -23.60 16.51 -12.90
N GLY A 254 -24.52 17.16 -12.18
CA GLY A 254 -25.76 17.73 -12.74
C GLY A 254 -25.64 19.15 -13.29
N GLU A 255 -24.48 19.81 -13.16
CA GLU A 255 -24.33 21.23 -13.52
C GLU A 255 -23.42 21.45 -14.72
N GLY A 256 -23.88 22.24 -15.70
CA GLY A 256 -23.05 22.63 -16.85
C GLY A 256 -21.86 23.52 -16.48
N LYS A 257 -21.94 24.22 -15.34
CA LYS A 257 -20.87 25.08 -14.82
C LYS A 257 -20.36 24.52 -13.49
N GLN A 258 -19.07 24.18 -13.45
CA GLN A 258 -18.44 23.61 -12.27
C GLN A 258 -17.89 24.69 -11.35
N SER A 259 -17.96 24.48 -10.04
CA SER A 259 -17.47 25.41 -9.01
C SER A 259 -15.97 25.70 -9.15
N LEU A 260 -15.17 24.67 -9.42
CA LEU A 260 -13.73 24.77 -9.66
C LEU A 260 -13.42 24.93 -11.15
N LYS A 261 -12.60 25.93 -11.49
CA LYS A 261 -11.99 26.07 -12.82
C LYS A 261 -10.97 24.95 -13.06
N PRO A 262 -10.66 24.56 -14.32
CA PRO A 262 -9.75 23.44 -14.61
C PRO A 262 -8.40 23.50 -13.87
N HIS A 263 -7.75 24.67 -13.83
CA HIS A 263 -6.47 24.87 -13.13
C HIS A 263 -6.57 24.84 -11.59
N GLN A 264 -7.77 24.95 -11.02
CA GLN A 264 -8.00 24.87 -9.58
C GLN A 264 -8.26 23.43 -9.11
N ARG A 265 -8.68 22.54 -10.01
CA ARG A 265 -9.03 21.15 -9.68
C ARG A 265 -7.83 20.26 -9.37
N LEU A 266 -6.66 20.64 -9.88
CA LEU A 266 -5.39 19.93 -9.74
C LEU A 266 -4.51 20.50 -8.62
N LYS A 267 -5.04 21.43 -7.82
CA LYS A 267 -4.32 21.97 -6.68
C LYS A 267 -4.40 21.01 -5.51
N LYS A 268 -3.37 21.02 -4.65
CA LYS A 268 -3.29 20.17 -3.45
C LYS A 268 -4.55 20.28 -2.57
N GLU A 269 -5.07 21.49 -2.41
CA GLU A 269 -6.28 21.73 -1.59
C GLU A 269 -7.55 21.05 -2.14
N ALA A 270 -7.62 20.80 -3.45
CA ALA A 270 -8.74 20.11 -4.11
C ALA A 270 -8.51 18.59 -4.26
N GLU A 271 -7.34 18.10 -3.85
CA GLU A 271 -6.91 16.70 -3.91
C GLU A 271 -6.15 16.27 -2.64
N PRO A 272 -6.67 16.51 -1.43
CA PRO A 272 -5.95 16.18 -0.19
C PRO A 272 -5.66 14.67 -0.05
N TRP A 273 -6.38 13.82 -0.79
CA TRP A 273 -6.17 12.38 -0.89
C TRP A 273 -5.10 11.96 -1.92
N ALA A 274 -4.60 12.88 -2.74
CA ALA A 274 -3.47 12.59 -3.59
C ALA A 274 -2.19 12.55 -2.75
N LEU A 275 -1.28 11.65 -3.11
CA LEU A 275 0.05 11.59 -2.50
C LEU A 275 0.77 12.93 -2.73
N ASP A 276 1.02 13.66 -1.66
CA ASP A 276 1.79 14.89 -1.74
C ASP A 276 3.24 14.52 -2.08
N GLN A 277 3.75 15.04 -3.21
CA GLN A 277 5.10 14.73 -3.67
C GLN A 277 6.20 15.30 -2.77
N GLU A 278 5.88 16.29 -1.94
CA GLU A 278 6.83 16.94 -1.05
C GLU A 278 6.86 16.28 0.34
N THR A 279 5.70 15.88 0.87
CA THR A 279 5.62 15.24 2.21
C THR A 279 5.56 13.73 2.17
N GLY A 280 5.15 13.12 1.04
CA GLY A 280 4.89 11.69 0.93
C GLY A 280 3.64 11.23 1.70
N GLU A 281 2.81 12.16 2.17
CA GLU A 281 1.61 11.90 2.95
C GLU A 281 0.36 12.10 2.06
N ALA A 282 -0.71 11.35 2.34
CA ALA A 282 -2.03 11.53 1.74
C ALA A 282 -3.07 11.53 2.86
N GLN A 283 -4.03 12.47 2.83
CA GLN A 283 -5.09 12.54 3.83
C GLN A 283 -6.28 11.65 3.44
N SER A 284 -7.00 11.12 4.42
CA SER A 284 -8.20 10.32 4.19
C SER A 284 -9.36 11.17 3.66
N GLY A 285 -9.50 11.26 2.33
CA GLY A 285 -10.62 11.95 1.68
C GLY A 285 -11.94 11.17 1.65
N HIS A 286 -12.14 10.20 2.56
CA HIS A 286 -13.24 9.22 2.49
C HIS A 286 -14.53 9.66 3.21
N GLU A 287 -14.50 10.72 4.01
CA GLU A 287 -15.56 10.99 4.98
C GLU A 287 -16.84 11.62 4.40
N GLU A 288 -16.79 12.31 3.24
CA GLU A 288 -17.92 13.15 2.80
C GLU A 288 -18.83 12.56 1.71
N ILE A 289 -18.56 11.37 1.16
CA ILE A 289 -19.31 10.87 -0.02
C ILE A 289 -20.70 10.31 0.37
N ILE A 290 -20.88 9.88 1.62
CA ILE A 290 -22.10 9.16 2.05
C ILE A 290 -23.28 10.12 2.33
N SER A 291 -23.08 11.44 2.42
CA SER A 291 -24.10 12.35 2.94
C SER A 291 -25.09 12.95 1.92
N LYS A 292 -24.92 12.73 0.62
CA LYS A 292 -25.92 13.17 -0.38
C LYS A 292 -26.67 11.98 -0.95
N LYS A 293 -27.70 11.54 -0.21
CA LYS A 293 -28.80 10.77 -0.79
C LYS A 293 -29.36 11.53 -2.00
N PRO A 294 -29.65 10.88 -3.13
CA PRO A 294 -30.51 11.46 -4.15
C PRO A 294 -31.85 11.80 -3.49
N GLU A 295 -32.33 13.03 -3.68
CA GLU A 295 -33.63 13.47 -3.18
C GLU A 295 -34.73 12.52 -3.69
N ASP A 296 -35.47 11.93 -2.75
CA ASP A 296 -36.60 11.06 -3.01
C ASP A 296 -37.68 11.80 -3.79
N THR A 297 -37.99 11.28 -4.98
CA THR A 297 -39.27 11.58 -5.65
C THR A 297 -40.36 10.75 -4.97
N PRO A 298 -41.47 11.33 -4.50
CA PRO A 298 -42.27 10.71 -3.44
C PRO A 298 -43.31 9.68 -3.93
N MET A 299 -43.57 8.69 -3.07
CA MET A 299 -44.92 8.12 -2.86
C MET A 299 -45.35 8.36 -1.39
N PRO A 300 -46.66 8.43 -1.07
CA PRO A 300 -47.23 9.48 -0.22
C PRO A 300 -47.30 9.24 1.30
N LYS A 301 -47.43 10.39 1.99
CA LYS A 301 -47.34 10.77 3.43
C LYS A 301 -48.37 10.19 4.42
N GLN A 302 -48.04 10.26 5.72
CA GLN A 302 -48.75 10.95 6.85
C GLN A 302 -47.91 10.77 8.16
N ALA A 303 -47.74 11.67 9.15
CA ALA A 303 -48.27 12.99 9.50
C ALA A 303 -47.28 13.74 10.47
N GLU A 304 -47.46 15.05 10.64
CA GLU A 304 -46.64 16.06 11.38
C GLU A 304 -46.72 15.90 12.93
N VAL A 305 -45.81 16.46 13.77
CA VAL A 305 -45.85 17.86 14.31
C VAL A 305 -44.57 18.23 15.13
N GLU A 306 -44.01 19.41 14.81
CA GLU A 306 -43.32 20.50 15.58
C GLU A 306 -42.29 20.22 16.72
N ARG A 307 -41.01 20.62 16.60
CA ARG A 307 -40.29 21.93 16.74
C ARG A 307 -39.76 22.26 18.16
N SER A 308 -38.43 22.39 18.29
CA SER A 308 -37.73 23.57 18.86
C SER A 308 -36.20 23.43 18.85
N GLU A 309 -35.49 24.50 18.52
CA GLU A 309 -34.03 24.75 18.65
C GLU A 309 -33.85 26.11 19.40
N PRO A 310 -32.64 26.55 19.80
CA PRO A 310 -31.43 25.84 20.22
C PRO A 310 -30.73 26.51 21.46
N ALA A 311 -29.62 25.94 21.96
CA ALA A 311 -28.60 26.67 22.75
C ALA A 311 -27.20 26.00 22.63
N PRO A 312 -26.08 26.72 22.87
CA PRO A 312 -24.82 26.51 22.16
C PRO A 312 -23.71 25.74 22.91
N GLU A 313 -22.85 25.11 22.09
CA GLU A 313 -21.41 24.82 22.22
C GLU A 313 -20.82 24.11 23.47
N GLN A 314 -20.31 22.89 23.23
CA GLN A 314 -19.05 22.35 23.75
C GLN A 314 -18.54 21.25 22.81
N LYS A 315 -17.28 21.31 22.36
CA LYS A 315 -16.66 20.26 21.53
C LYS A 315 -16.49 18.98 22.36
N VAL A 316 -17.40 18.03 22.18
CA VAL A 316 -17.36 16.69 22.75
C VAL A 316 -17.46 15.71 21.58
N GLN A 317 -16.60 14.68 21.54
CA GLN A 317 -16.64 13.66 20.51
C GLN A 317 -18.04 13.04 20.43
N SER A 318 -18.56 12.85 19.22
CA SER A 318 -19.94 12.43 18.92
C SER A 318 -20.34 11.13 19.64
N LEU A 319 -19.36 10.28 19.96
CA LEU A 319 -19.51 9.03 20.69
C LEU A 319 -19.83 9.24 22.17
N ASP A 320 -19.16 10.18 22.84
CA ASP A 320 -19.35 10.45 24.27
C ASP A 320 -20.73 11.05 24.55
N MET A 321 -21.24 11.87 23.62
CA MET A 321 -22.62 12.38 23.70
C MET A 321 -23.65 11.27 23.52
N ALA A 322 -23.40 10.33 22.60
CA ALA A 322 -24.29 9.20 22.38
C ALA A 322 -24.33 8.25 23.59
N LEU A 323 -23.17 7.97 24.21
CA LEU A 323 -23.06 7.10 25.38
C LEU A 323 -23.68 7.74 26.64
N LYS A 324 -23.48 9.04 26.83
CA LYS A 324 -24.07 9.80 27.94
C LYS A 324 -25.59 9.97 27.78
N ALA A 325 -26.09 10.10 26.55
CA ALA A 325 -27.52 10.10 26.27
C ALA A 325 -28.16 8.73 26.52
N LEU A 326 -27.46 7.65 26.19
CA LEU A 326 -27.94 6.28 26.42
C LEU A 326 -28.06 5.96 27.91
N SER A 327 -27.05 6.31 28.72
CA SER A 327 -27.04 6.05 30.17
C SER A 327 -28.10 6.84 30.94
N MET A 328 -28.46 8.04 30.45
CA MET A 328 -29.54 8.85 31.02
C MET A 328 -30.94 8.27 30.75
N VAL A 329 -31.11 7.48 29.68
CA VAL A 329 -32.38 6.86 29.30
C VAL A 329 -32.57 5.50 29.97
N THR A 330 -31.50 4.72 30.12
CA THR A 330 -31.59 3.33 30.63
C THR A 330 -31.43 3.23 32.14
N LYS A 331 -30.92 4.26 32.83
CA LYS A 331 -30.49 4.20 34.25
C LYS A 331 -29.50 3.06 34.57
N GLU A 332 -28.85 2.52 33.54
CA GLU A 332 -27.81 1.50 33.65
C GLU A 332 -26.56 2.01 32.91
N GLU A 333 -25.38 1.78 33.49
CA GLU A 333 -24.12 1.95 32.77
C GLU A 333 -24.06 0.90 31.66
N VAL A 334 -24.16 1.35 30.42
CA VAL A 334 -24.07 0.47 29.25
C VAL A 334 -22.59 0.30 28.90
N GLU A 335 -21.96 -0.72 29.46
CA GLU A 335 -20.73 -1.28 28.88
C GLU A 335 -21.10 -2.09 27.63
N ASN A 336 -20.47 -1.77 26.51
CA ASN A 336 -20.74 -2.43 25.23
C ASN A 336 -20.01 -3.78 25.16
N PRO A 337 -20.69 -4.93 25.04
CA PRO A 337 -20.04 -6.25 24.99
C PRO A 337 -19.47 -6.62 23.60
N PHE A 338 -19.56 -5.74 22.59
CA PHE A 338 -19.19 -6.07 21.20
C PHE A 338 -18.30 -5.02 20.53
N LEU A 339 -17.27 -4.56 21.24
CA LEU A 339 -16.08 -3.98 20.62
C LEU A 339 -15.10 -5.11 20.24
N VAL A 340 -15.22 -5.66 19.04
CA VAL A 340 -14.07 -6.28 18.37
C VAL A 340 -13.51 -5.22 17.44
N ARG A 341 -12.55 -4.43 17.95
CA ARG A 341 -11.64 -3.67 17.08
C ARG A 341 -10.83 -4.72 16.34
N GLN A 342 -10.96 -4.80 15.01
CA GLN A 342 -9.98 -5.56 14.25
C GLN A 342 -8.71 -4.71 14.12
N PRO A 343 -7.56 -5.27 14.47
CA PRO A 343 -6.26 -4.67 14.19
C PRO A 343 -6.12 -4.22 12.73
N ILE A 344 -6.07 -2.93 12.43
CA ILE A 344 -5.46 -2.48 11.17
C ILE A 344 -3.95 -2.58 11.39
N GLU A 345 -3.38 -3.70 10.95
CA GLU A 345 -1.96 -4.00 11.08
C GLU A 345 -1.14 -3.13 10.11
N ASP A 346 -0.75 -1.93 10.56
CA ASP A 346 0.15 -1.03 9.83
C ASP A 346 1.61 -1.36 10.14
N ILE A 347 2.52 -1.06 9.20
CA ILE A 347 3.96 -1.14 9.47
C ILE A 347 4.33 0.08 10.31
N PHE A 348 4.52 -0.15 11.61
CA PHE A 348 5.01 0.86 12.54
C PHE A 348 6.53 0.81 12.60
N GLU A 349 7.18 1.89 12.14
CA GLU A 349 8.62 2.06 12.15
C GLU A 349 9.04 3.15 13.14
N PHE A 350 9.89 2.80 14.11
CA PHE A 350 10.36 3.71 15.15
C PHE A 350 11.79 3.38 15.59
N SER A 351 12.47 4.33 16.22
CA SER A 351 13.78 4.14 16.84
C SER A 351 13.65 3.98 18.36
N VAL A 352 14.46 3.12 18.95
CA VAL A 352 14.50 2.84 20.40
C VAL A 352 15.92 3.00 20.93
N SER A 353 16.04 3.60 22.11
CA SER A 353 17.31 3.75 22.84
C SER A 353 17.10 3.59 24.35
N PRO A 354 18.03 2.97 25.10
CA PRO A 354 18.00 2.98 26.57
C PRO A 354 18.43 4.31 27.19
N GLY A 355 18.80 5.30 26.37
CA GLY A 355 19.15 6.65 26.79
C GLY A 355 20.31 7.23 25.99
N VAL A 356 20.55 8.53 26.18
CA VAL A 356 21.55 9.27 25.40
C VAL A 356 22.96 9.03 25.91
N ALA A 357 23.14 9.03 27.23
CA ALA A 357 24.41 8.78 27.92
C ALA A 357 24.55 7.33 28.45
N ASN A 358 23.44 6.59 28.56
CA ASN A 358 23.43 5.18 28.95
C ASN A 358 22.96 4.32 27.76
N LYS A 359 23.85 3.46 27.24
CA LYS A 359 23.53 2.58 26.10
C LYS A 359 23.57 1.10 26.45
N LEU A 360 23.57 0.79 27.74
CA LEU A 360 23.43 -0.56 28.22
C LEU A 360 21.96 -0.94 28.18
N ILE A 361 21.68 -2.07 27.55
CA ILE A 361 20.34 -2.68 27.56
C ILE A 361 20.34 -3.78 28.62
N THR A 362 19.38 -3.72 29.54
CA THR A 362 19.20 -4.77 30.54
C THR A 362 18.62 -6.04 29.90
N ALA A 363 18.78 -7.19 30.55
CA ALA A 363 18.18 -8.43 30.06
C ALA A 363 16.65 -8.33 29.96
N GLU A 364 16.03 -7.58 30.87
CA GLU A 364 14.61 -7.27 30.84
C GLU A 364 14.23 -6.44 29.60
N GLN A 365 14.97 -5.36 29.34
CA GLN A 365 14.73 -4.50 28.18
C GLN A 365 14.92 -5.26 26.86
N MET A 366 15.98 -6.08 26.73
CA MET A 366 16.23 -6.89 25.54
C MET A 366 15.11 -7.91 25.30
N ARG A 367 14.61 -8.54 26.36
CA ARG A 367 13.51 -9.51 26.26
C ARG A 367 12.23 -8.83 25.76
N VAL A 368 11.87 -7.69 26.33
CA VAL A 368 10.67 -6.93 25.91
C VAL A 368 10.83 -6.42 24.48
N LEU A 369 12.01 -5.93 24.09
CA LEU A 369 12.31 -5.55 22.71
C LEU A 369 12.08 -6.72 21.74
N ALA A 370 12.61 -7.90 22.05
CA ALA A 370 12.40 -9.09 21.23
C ALA A 370 10.94 -9.52 21.16
N GLU A 371 10.20 -9.39 22.26
CA GLU A 371 8.76 -9.68 22.33
C GLU A 371 7.94 -8.70 21.47
N VAL A 372 8.27 -7.40 21.51
CA VAL A 372 7.65 -6.36 20.68
C VAL A 372 7.95 -6.59 19.20
N VAL A 373 9.20 -6.94 18.85
CA VAL A 373 9.59 -7.21 17.46
C VAL A 373 8.88 -8.45 16.91
N GLY A 374 8.71 -9.48 17.75
CA GLY A 374 8.09 -10.74 17.37
C GLY A 374 8.83 -11.49 16.26
N GLU A 375 8.19 -12.50 15.68
CA GLU A 375 8.80 -13.35 14.64
C GLU A 375 8.82 -12.70 13.24
N LYS A 376 7.96 -11.69 13.02
CA LYS A 376 7.77 -11.06 11.70
C LYS A 376 8.39 -9.67 11.59
N GLY A 377 8.70 -9.03 12.72
CA GLY A 377 9.32 -7.72 12.73
C GLY A 377 10.83 -7.78 12.50
N THR A 378 11.44 -6.61 12.31
CA THR A 378 12.89 -6.49 12.15
C THR A 378 13.47 -5.51 13.15
N LEU A 379 14.68 -5.82 13.63
CA LEU A 379 15.45 -5.01 14.56
C LEU A 379 16.82 -4.71 13.95
N GLU A 380 17.12 -3.44 13.65
CA GLU A 380 18.39 -3.00 13.09
C GLU A 380 19.16 -2.14 14.10
N TYR A 381 20.40 -2.53 14.42
CA TYR A 381 21.28 -1.71 15.27
C TYR A 381 22.11 -0.75 14.43
N THR A 382 21.96 0.55 14.69
CA THR A 382 22.54 1.62 13.87
C THR A 382 23.91 2.09 14.38
N PRO A 383 24.75 2.71 13.53
CA PRO A 383 26.02 3.34 13.93
C PRO A 383 25.86 4.48 14.97
N ASN A 384 24.65 5.00 15.12
CA ASN A 384 24.30 6.01 16.11
C ASN A 384 23.85 5.39 17.43
N HIS A 385 23.99 4.07 17.61
CA HIS A 385 23.66 3.33 18.83
C HIS A 385 22.17 3.31 19.18
N HIS A 386 21.32 3.37 18.15
CA HIS A 386 19.88 3.23 18.26
C HIS A 386 19.44 1.93 17.60
N PHE A 387 18.35 1.35 18.09
CA PHE A 387 17.65 0.26 17.42
C PHE A 387 16.53 0.82 16.56
N VAL A 388 16.52 0.53 15.26
CA VAL A 388 15.36 0.80 14.41
C VAL A 388 14.50 -0.46 14.38
N VAL A 389 13.26 -0.31 14.82
CA VAL A 389 12.26 -1.37 14.94
C VAL A 389 11.23 -1.18 13.84
N LYS A 390 10.93 -2.25 13.11
CA LYS A 390 9.82 -2.32 12.15
C LYS A 390 8.93 -3.47 12.55
N VAL A 391 7.70 -3.17 12.93
CA VAL A 391 6.73 -4.16 13.39
C VAL A 391 5.39 -3.90 12.73
N THR A 392 4.66 -4.97 12.44
CA THR A 392 3.28 -4.86 12.01
C THR A 392 2.39 -4.84 13.25
N THR A 393 1.66 -3.75 13.48
CA THR A 393 0.79 -3.60 14.65
C THR A 393 -0.40 -2.70 14.34
N ASP A 394 -1.48 -2.90 15.06
CA ASP A 394 -2.67 -2.05 15.09
C ASP A 394 -2.76 -1.12 16.29
N ASP A 395 -1.86 -1.30 17.24
CA ASP A 395 -1.83 -0.54 18.48
C ASP A 395 -0.40 -0.04 18.71
N PRO A 396 0.06 0.95 17.92
CA PRO A 396 1.38 1.54 18.10
C PRO A 396 1.53 2.21 19.48
N GLU A 397 0.44 2.73 20.05
CA GLU A 397 0.42 3.39 21.36
C GLU A 397 0.78 2.39 22.47
N ALA A 398 0.17 1.20 22.48
CA ALA A 398 0.52 0.16 23.44
C ALA A 398 1.99 -0.31 23.34
N ILE A 399 2.56 -0.33 22.14
CA ILE A 399 3.98 -0.65 21.95
C ILE A 399 4.86 0.44 22.55
N VAL A 400 4.55 1.71 22.30
CA VAL A 400 5.28 2.85 22.86
C VAL A 400 5.22 2.82 24.40
N GLU A 401 4.03 2.69 24.98
CA GLU A 401 3.86 2.63 26.44
C GLU A 401 4.63 1.46 27.06
N LYS A 402 4.61 0.28 26.42
CA LYS A 402 5.32 -0.91 26.91
C LYS A 402 6.84 -0.70 26.93
N LEU A 403 7.38 -0.01 25.94
CA LEU A 403 8.81 0.29 25.86
C LEU A 403 9.21 1.42 26.81
N GLU A 404 8.39 2.47 26.95
CA GLU A 404 8.64 3.56 27.89
C GLU A 404 8.58 3.08 29.34
N HIS A 405 7.71 2.13 29.67
CA HIS A 405 7.59 1.55 31.01
C HIS A 405 8.87 0.86 31.51
N ILE A 406 9.68 0.33 30.59
CA ILE A 406 10.98 -0.28 30.90
C ILE A 406 12.16 0.70 30.70
N ASN A 407 11.85 2.01 30.72
CA ASN A 407 12.80 3.10 30.55
C ASN A 407 13.56 3.05 29.22
N LEU A 408 12.90 2.69 28.12
CA LEU A 408 13.42 2.90 26.77
C LEU A 408 12.77 4.15 26.18
N THR A 409 13.59 5.02 25.59
CA THR A 409 13.13 6.16 24.80
C THR A 409 12.70 5.68 23.43
N VAL A 410 11.47 6.02 23.02
CA VAL A 410 10.92 5.73 21.69
C VAL A 410 10.85 7.01 20.88
N MET A 411 11.26 6.95 19.61
CA MET A 411 11.35 8.11 18.72
C MET A 411 10.90 7.77 17.31
N PRO A 412 10.41 8.75 16.52
CA PRO A 412 10.05 8.51 15.13
C PRO A 412 11.28 8.07 14.32
N ALA A 413 11.09 7.17 13.36
CA ALA A 413 12.12 6.87 12.37
C ALA A 413 12.15 7.94 11.25
N GLY A 414 13.26 7.99 10.49
CA GLY A 414 13.41 8.85 9.33
C GLY A 414 14.23 10.13 9.55
N GLU A 415 13.78 11.23 8.92
CA GLU A 415 14.44 12.54 8.85
C GLU A 415 14.21 13.37 10.13
N VAL A 416 14.68 12.83 11.25
CA VAL A 416 14.57 13.46 12.58
C VAL A 416 15.94 13.81 13.15
N LEU A 417 15.96 14.70 14.14
CA LEU A 417 17.15 14.97 14.93
C LEU A 417 17.49 13.79 15.84
N LYS A 418 18.77 13.39 15.86
CA LYS A 418 19.29 12.31 16.72
C LYS A 418 20.42 12.82 17.60
N VAL A 419 20.40 12.47 18.88
CA VAL A 419 21.44 12.85 19.83
C VAL A 419 22.30 11.64 20.17
N LYS A 420 23.61 11.82 20.20
CA LYS A 420 24.57 10.77 20.48
C LYS A 420 25.56 11.26 21.53
N ALA A 421 25.51 10.68 22.74
CA ALA A 421 26.49 10.99 23.78
C ALA A 421 27.40 9.80 24.14
N CYS A 422 28.43 10.10 24.93
CA CYS A 422 29.42 9.11 25.38
C CYS A 422 28.93 8.23 26.54
N ASP A 423 29.14 6.93 26.44
CA ASP A 423 28.56 5.91 27.35
C ASP A 423 29.58 4.95 27.98
N PHE A 424 30.73 4.71 27.34
CA PHE A 424 31.62 3.60 27.71
C PHE A 424 32.61 3.85 28.86
N CYS A 425 33.08 5.08 29.09
CA CYS A 425 34.08 5.38 30.12
C CYS A 425 33.47 6.02 31.38
N TYR A 426 34.10 5.83 32.55
CA TYR A 426 33.71 6.44 33.83
C TYR A 426 34.45 7.78 34.11
N GLY A 427 34.88 8.51 33.06
CA GLY A 427 35.68 9.75 33.18
C GLY A 427 34.90 10.96 33.74
N GLU A 428 35.32 12.20 33.43
CA GLU A 428 34.69 13.49 33.83
C GLU A 428 33.27 13.73 33.24
N LYS A 429 32.45 12.68 33.12
CA LYS A 429 31.13 12.76 32.50
C LYS A 429 30.05 13.33 33.41
N ALA A 430 30.19 13.20 34.74
CA ALA A 430 29.12 13.53 35.68
C ALA A 430 28.60 14.97 35.51
N ASP A 431 29.51 15.92 35.29
CA ASP A 431 29.15 17.34 35.16
C ASP A 431 28.49 17.69 33.81
N SER A 432 28.69 16.86 32.78
CA SER A 432 28.28 17.17 31.40
C SER A 432 27.08 16.35 30.92
N ILE A 433 26.82 15.17 31.51
CA ILE A 433 25.67 14.32 31.18
C ILE A 433 24.32 15.06 31.25
N PRO A 434 24.01 15.88 32.28
CA PRO A 434 22.71 16.54 32.38
C PRO A 434 22.40 17.43 31.16
N TYR A 435 23.41 18.05 30.57
CA TYR A 435 23.24 18.87 29.36
C TYR A 435 22.97 18.03 28.12
N ALA A 436 23.59 16.85 28.00
CA ALA A 436 23.29 15.92 26.91
C ALA A 436 21.86 15.38 27.01
N GLU A 437 21.40 15.07 28.23
CA GLU A 437 20.03 14.65 28.52
C GLU A 437 19.03 15.77 28.25
N GLU A 438 19.36 17.02 28.60
CA GLU A 438 18.51 18.19 28.32
C GLU A 438 18.38 18.46 26.81
N ILE A 439 19.48 18.38 26.04
CA ILE A 439 19.44 18.50 24.58
C ILE A 439 18.55 17.41 23.99
N ALA A 440 18.69 16.17 24.45
CA ALA A 440 17.87 15.06 23.99
C ALA A 440 16.40 15.25 24.32
N ALA A 441 16.08 15.59 25.58
CA ALA A 441 14.71 15.83 26.02
C ALA A 441 14.02 16.95 25.22
N LYS A 442 14.77 17.94 24.75
CA LYS A 442 14.23 19.08 24.02
C LYS A 442 14.09 18.85 22.51
N PHE A 443 15.01 18.11 21.90
CA PHE A 443 15.16 18.09 20.45
C PHE A 443 15.10 16.71 19.81
N GLU A 444 15.31 15.64 20.55
CA GLU A 444 15.40 14.30 19.95
C GLU A 444 14.06 13.87 19.34
N GLY A 445 14.09 13.34 18.11
CA GLY A 445 12.88 12.99 17.37
C GLY A 445 12.17 14.16 16.67
N MET A 446 12.66 15.41 16.80
CA MET A 446 12.15 16.56 16.05
C MET A 446 12.29 16.34 14.54
N LYS A 447 11.20 16.50 13.78
CA LYS A 447 11.20 16.43 12.31
C LYS A 447 11.99 17.61 11.73
N LEU A 448 12.89 17.34 10.79
CA LEU A 448 13.71 18.36 10.12
C LEU A 448 13.73 18.15 8.60
N PRO A 449 14.11 19.17 7.80
CA PRO A 449 14.19 19.03 6.33
C PRO A 449 15.09 17.89 5.85
N LYS A 450 16.11 17.55 6.65
CA LYS A 450 16.94 16.36 6.55
C LYS A 450 17.45 16.00 7.94
N GLN A 451 17.69 14.71 8.17
CA GLN A 451 18.26 14.16 9.39
C GLN A 451 19.48 14.97 9.86
N LEU A 452 19.47 15.35 11.14
CA LEU A 452 20.50 16.13 11.81
C LEU A 452 21.07 15.33 12.98
N HIS A 453 22.39 15.20 13.06
CA HIS A 453 23.06 14.51 14.17
C HIS A 453 23.69 15.52 15.14
N VAL A 454 23.35 15.39 16.42
CA VAL A 454 23.99 16.13 17.52
C VAL A 454 24.91 15.17 18.29
N GLY A 455 26.21 15.35 18.12
CA GLY A 455 27.23 14.57 18.82
C GLY A 455 27.68 15.26 20.09
N PHE A 456 27.65 14.57 21.22
CA PHE A 456 28.04 15.09 22.53
C PHE A 456 29.15 14.25 23.16
N ASN A 457 30.22 14.90 23.59
CA ASN A 457 31.27 14.29 24.39
C ASN A 457 31.45 14.98 25.72
N GLY A 458 31.36 14.21 26.79
CA GLY A 458 31.61 14.68 28.16
C GLY A 458 33.08 14.89 28.52
N CYS A 459 34.02 14.81 27.57
CA CYS A 459 35.42 15.14 27.82
C CYS A 459 36.15 15.49 26.52
N GLY A 460 37.31 16.15 26.66
CA GLY A 460 38.14 16.62 25.54
C GLY A 460 38.74 15.52 24.65
N MET A 461 38.62 14.24 25.02
CA MET A 461 39.07 13.13 24.16
C MET A 461 38.19 12.93 22.93
N ALA A 462 36.94 13.42 22.95
CA ALA A 462 36.02 13.38 21.80
C ALA A 462 35.86 11.99 21.16
N CYS A 463 35.95 10.90 21.95
CA CYS A 463 35.98 9.51 21.46
C CYS A 463 34.75 9.09 20.65
N TYR A 464 33.64 9.81 20.84
CA TYR A 464 32.36 9.53 20.20
C TYR A 464 32.20 10.22 18.84
N ARG A 465 33.26 10.91 18.39
CA ARG A 465 33.41 11.63 17.12
C ARG A 465 32.42 12.79 16.92
N PRO A 466 32.19 13.64 17.92
CA PRO A 466 31.23 14.75 17.85
C PRO A 466 31.64 15.76 16.77
N VAL A 467 32.94 15.91 16.51
CA VAL A 467 33.49 16.75 15.43
C VAL A 467 33.15 16.23 14.02
N PHE A 468 32.55 15.05 13.89
CA PHE A 468 32.05 14.50 12.63
C PHE A 468 30.52 14.44 12.58
N ASP A 469 29.82 14.93 13.61
CA ASP A 469 28.37 15.11 13.61
C ASP A 469 28.01 16.52 13.12
N ASP A 470 26.76 16.74 12.68
CA ASP A 470 26.33 18.04 12.13
C ASP A 470 26.49 19.16 13.16
N ILE A 471 26.18 18.88 14.43
CA ILE A 471 26.45 19.72 15.59
C ILE A 471 27.25 18.89 16.60
N GLY A 472 28.53 19.23 16.75
CA GLY A 472 29.46 18.60 17.68
C GLY A 472 29.67 19.42 18.94
N ILE A 473 29.51 18.80 20.10
CA ILE A 473 29.69 19.42 21.41
C ILE A 473 30.75 18.64 22.18
N VAL A 474 31.77 19.35 22.67
CA VAL A 474 32.86 18.76 23.45
C VAL A 474 32.99 19.50 24.78
N TYR A 475 32.82 18.78 25.88
CA TYR A 475 33.04 19.31 27.22
C TYR A 475 34.53 19.23 27.58
N ARG A 476 35.13 20.35 27.99
CA ARG A 476 36.45 20.39 28.63
C ARG A 476 36.52 21.55 29.60
N LYS A 477 37.32 21.40 30.66
CA LYS A 477 37.61 22.50 31.60
C LYS A 477 36.35 23.23 32.11
N LYS A 478 35.27 22.47 32.38
CA LYS A 478 33.96 22.98 32.83
C LYS A 478 33.18 23.84 31.83
N LYS A 479 33.55 23.77 30.56
CA LYS A 479 32.96 24.56 29.48
C LYS A 479 32.75 23.69 28.24
N PHE A 480 32.00 24.21 27.28
CA PHE A 480 31.70 23.53 26.03
C PHE A 480 32.37 24.18 24.84
N ASP A 481 32.88 23.36 23.94
CA ASP A 481 33.26 23.76 22.59
C ASP A 481 32.22 23.26 21.61
N LEU A 482 31.96 24.07 20.59
CA LEU A 482 30.95 23.83 19.57
C LEU A 482 31.60 23.76 18.19
N PHE A 483 31.24 22.71 17.47
CA PHE A 483 31.62 22.45 16.09
C PHE A 483 30.35 22.29 15.28
N ILE A 484 30.29 22.84 14.06
CA ILE A 484 29.12 22.65 13.20
C ILE A 484 29.50 22.39 11.74
N GLY A 485 28.63 21.70 11.00
CA GLY A 485 28.74 21.55 9.55
C GLY A 485 29.60 20.38 9.06
N ALA A 486 29.62 19.25 9.76
CA ALA A 486 30.33 18.06 9.28
C ALA A 486 29.65 17.41 8.06
N LYS A 487 30.44 16.67 7.27
CA LYS A 487 29.96 15.63 6.35
C LYS A 487 30.53 14.29 6.82
N PRO A 488 29.78 13.46 7.59
CA PRO A 488 30.33 12.25 8.20
C PRO A 488 30.67 11.12 7.22
N VAL A 489 30.05 11.12 6.03
CA VAL A 489 30.10 10.00 5.08
C VAL A 489 30.34 10.47 3.64
N GLY A 490 30.87 9.57 2.81
CA GLY A 490 31.10 9.79 1.39
C GLY A 490 32.53 10.25 1.04
N ARG A 491 32.82 10.34 -0.26
CA ARG A 491 34.19 10.61 -0.78
C ARG A 491 34.73 12.01 -0.44
N THR A 492 33.85 12.95 -0.11
CA THR A 492 34.21 14.33 0.28
C THR A 492 33.90 14.60 1.76
N ALA A 493 33.86 13.54 2.58
CA ALA A 493 33.64 13.65 4.03
C ALA A 493 34.64 14.62 4.68
N HIS A 494 34.15 15.40 5.63
CA HIS A 494 34.94 16.38 6.37
C HIS A 494 34.39 16.58 7.78
N ALA A 495 35.27 16.98 8.69
CA ALA A 495 34.90 17.33 10.05
C ALA A 495 34.14 18.67 10.06
N ALA A 496 33.31 18.85 11.08
CA ALA A 496 32.70 20.12 11.43
C ALA A 496 33.79 21.16 11.74
N GLN A 497 33.51 22.42 11.42
CA GLN A 497 34.38 23.53 11.77
C GLN A 497 34.16 23.94 13.24
N PRO A 498 35.22 24.28 13.99
CA PRO A 498 35.08 24.89 15.32
C PRO A 498 34.47 26.29 15.15
N VAL A 499 33.42 26.59 15.91
CA VAL A 499 32.72 27.89 15.83
C VAL A 499 32.69 28.66 17.15
N ALA A 500 32.77 27.95 18.27
CA ALA A 500 32.89 28.57 19.58
C ALA A 500 33.65 27.66 20.53
N GLU A 501 34.45 28.25 21.40
CA GLU A 501 35.16 27.56 22.47
C GLU A 501 34.84 28.20 23.82
N GLY A 502 34.78 27.39 24.86
CA GLY A 502 34.62 27.89 26.22
C GLY A 502 33.23 28.48 26.52
N ILE A 503 32.18 27.95 25.87
CA ILE A 503 30.77 28.29 26.13
C ILE A 503 30.44 27.92 27.57
N GLU A 504 29.83 28.86 28.31
CA GLU A 504 29.36 28.60 29.65
C GLU A 504 28.18 27.62 29.62
N PRO A 505 28.03 26.72 30.61
CA PRO A 505 26.98 25.70 30.59
C PRO A 505 25.56 26.25 30.41
N GLU A 506 25.28 27.43 30.97
CA GLU A 506 23.99 28.13 30.88
C GLU A 506 23.66 28.60 29.44
N ASP A 507 24.68 28.86 28.63
CA ASP A 507 24.54 29.38 27.27
C ASP A 507 24.46 28.29 26.21
N LEU A 508 24.82 27.04 26.55
CA LEU A 508 24.88 25.93 25.58
C LEU A 508 23.51 25.63 24.97
N ILE A 509 22.50 25.38 25.81
CA ILE A 509 21.17 24.97 25.36
C ILE A 509 20.51 26.09 24.53
N PRO A 510 20.50 27.37 24.96
CA PRO A 510 20.00 28.47 24.13
C PRO A 510 20.71 28.59 22.78
N LEU A 511 22.03 28.37 22.75
CA LEU A 511 22.81 28.46 21.50
C LEU A 511 22.45 27.34 20.53
N VAL A 512 22.42 26.09 20.99
CA VAL A 512 22.04 24.93 20.17
C VAL A 512 20.60 25.07 19.66
N THR A 513 19.69 25.55 20.51
CA THR A 513 18.29 25.84 20.13
C THR A 513 18.23 26.76 18.91
N LYS A 514 18.94 27.89 18.96
CA LYS A 514 18.93 28.89 17.87
C LYS A 514 19.49 28.33 16.56
N ILE A 515 20.53 27.47 16.64
CA ILE A 515 21.11 26.84 15.45
C ILE A 515 20.12 25.88 14.79
N ILE A 516 19.42 25.07 15.59
CA ILE A 516 18.43 24.11 15.09
C ILE A 516 17.23 24.85 14.49
N GLU A 517 16.69 25.85 15.17
CA GLU A 517 15.56 26.68 14.69
C GLU A 517 15.92 27.42 13.39
N GLU A 518 17.14 27.98 13.30
CA GLU A 518 17.60 28.64 12.08
C GLU A 518 17.68 27.68 10.90
N TYR A 519 18.16 26.45 11.13
CA TYR A 519 18.22 25.42 10.09
C TYR A 519 16.81 24.96 9.68
N GLU A 520 15.93 24.67 10.65
CA GLU A 520 14.55 24.25 10.40
C GLU A 520 13.80 25.26 9.53
N GLN A 521 13.96 26.56 9.81
CA GLN A 521 13.23 27.62 9.11
C GLN A 521 13.78 27.97 7.73
N ASN A 522 15.09 27.79 7.49
CA ASN A 522 15.77 28.34 6.31
C ASN A 522 16.39 27.30 5.38
N ALA A 523 16.43 26.02 5.77
CA ALA A 523 16.91 24.95 4.90
C ALA A 523 15.86 24.57 3.84
N HIS A 524 16.33 24.17 2.66
CA HIS A 524 15.45 23.62 1.64
C HIS A 524 15.05 22.17 1.98
N PRO A 525 13.92 21.66 1.43
CA PRO A 525 13.56 20.26 1.59
C PRO A 525 14.70 19.32 1.16
N ASN A 526 15.00 18.30 1.96
CA ASN A 526 16.05 17.31 1.72
C ASN A 526 17.49 17.89 1.67
N GLU A 527 17.72 19.10 2.17
CA GLU A 527 19.05 19.73 2.26
C GLU A 527 19.74 19.35 3.58
N ARG A 528 20.94 18.76 3.53
CA ARG A 528 21.75 18.46 4.73
C ARG A 528 22.33 19.74 5.34
N PHE A 529 22.54 19.75 6.65
CA PHE A 529 23.04 20.91 7.39
C PHE A 529 24.35 21.52 6.86
N PHE A 530 25.34 20.72 6.46
CA PHE A 530 26.57 21.27 5.87
C PHE A 530 26.33 21.95 4.50
N LYS A 531 25.37 21.45 3.70
CA LYS A 531 24.99 22.05 2.40
C LYS A 531 24.28 23.39 2.66
N TYR A 532 23.38 23.41 3.65
CA TYR A 532 22.75 24.63 4.15
C TYR A 532 23.81 25.67 4.55
N PHE A 533 24.73 25.31 5.46
CA PHE A 533 25.76 26.23 5.94
C PHE A 533 26.67 26.73 4.81
N LYS A 534 27.07 25.85 3.89
CA LYS A 534 27.83 26.21 2.69
C LYS A 534 27.08 27.19 1.78
N ARG A 535 25.75 27.09 1.70
CA ARG A 535 24.89 27.94 0.87
C ARG A 535 24.69 29.31 1.51
N VAL A 536 24.25 29.36 2.77
CA VAL A 536 23.96 30.62 3.46
C VAL A 536 25.21 31.41 3.85
N LYS A 537 26.38 30.75 3.84
CA LYS A 537 27.70 31.30 4.20
C LYS A 537 27.84 31.76 5.65
N LYS A 538 26.73 31.85 6.38
CA LYS A 538 26.70 32.27 7.77
C LYS A 538 25.52 31.62 8.48
N VAL A 539 25.77 31.03 9.64
CA VAL A 539 24.74 30.53 10.55
C VAL A 539 24.91 31.26 11.87
N LEU A 540 23.87 31.94 12.35
CA LEU A 540 23.95 32.93 13.41
C LEU A 540 25.08 33.95 13.16
N ASN A 541 26.12 33.93 14.00
CA ASN A 541 27.30 34.77 13.91
C ASN A 541 28.54 34.04 13.40
N TYR A 542 28.38 32.82 12.89
CA TYR A 542 29.48 31.96 12.48
C TYR A 542 29.59 31.90 10.96
N ASP A 543 30.74 32.31 10.43
CA ASP A 543 31.01 32.26 9.00
C ASP A 543 31.38 30.84 8.55
N TYR A 544 31.00 30.49 7.34
CA TYR A 544 31.33 29.20 6.72
C TYR A 544 32.77 29.18 6.21
N TYR A 545 33.51 28.17 6.62
CA TYR A 545 34.82 27.81 6.11
C TYR A 545 34.73 26.44 5.42
N ASP A 546 35.34 26.34 4.25
CA ASP A 546 35.34 25.08 3.51
C ASP A 546 36.34 24.10 4.15
N MET A 547 35.79 23.15 4.92
CA MET A 547 36.54 22.07 5.57
C MET A 547 36.78 20.86 4.66
N SER A 548 36.31 20.89 3.40
CA SER A 548 36.45 19.77 2.49
C SER A 548 37.91 19.52 2.08
N CYS A 549 38.18 18.28 1.62
CA CYS A 549 39.50 17.91 1.16
C CYS A 549 39.90 18.75 -0.06
N LYS A 550 41.14 19.28 -0.06
CA LYS A 550 41.69 20.07 -1.16
C LYS A 550 42.01 19.26 -2.42
N ILE A 551 41.87 17.94 -2.36
CA ILE A 551 42.08 17.04 -3.50
C ILE A 551 40.80 17.07 -4.34
N GLU A 552 40.93 17.33 -5.64
CA GLU A 552 39.80 17.21 -6.56
C GLU A 552 39.40 15.74 -6.66
N VAL A 553 38.21 15.44 -6.15
CA VAL A 553 37.61 14.11 -6.24
C VAL A 553 36.45 14.19 -7.21
N GLU A 554 36.42 13.28 -8.19
CA GLU A 554 35.29 13.21 -9.12
C GLU A 554 33.96 13.08 -8.36
N PRO A 555 32.94 13.88 -8.72
CA PRO A 555 31.64 13.85 -8.06
C PRO A 555 31.06 12.44 -8.13
N ALA A 556 30.51 11.97 -7.02
CA ALA A 556 29.81 10.68 -7.02
C ALA A 556 28.55 10.77 -7.91
N PRO A 557 28.18 9.70 -8.64
CA PRO A 557 26.97 9.68 -9.47
C PRO A 557 25.68 9.95 -8.70
N CYS A 558 25.70 9.76 -7.38
CA CYS A 558 24.57 9.98 -6.47
C CYS A 558 24.37 11.45 -6.04
N GLY A 559 25.17 12.40 -6.51
CA GLY A 559 24.96 13.84 -6.25
C GLY A 559 25.34 14.32 -4.85
N ASP A 560 26.16 13.56 -4.11
CA ASP A 560 26.57 13.87 -2.73
C ASP A 560 28.01 14.35 -2.57
#